data_AF-A0A846QFR4-F1
#
_entry.id   AF-A0A846QFR4-F1
#
_cell.length_a   1.000
_cell.length_b   1.000
_cell.length_c   1.000
_cell.angle_alpha   90.00
_cell.angle_beta   90.00
_cell.angle_gamma   90.00
#
_symmetry.space_group_name_H-M   'P 1'
#
loop_
_entity.id
_entity.type
_entity.pdbx_description
1 polymer ?
#
loop_
_entity_poly.entity_id
_entity_poly.type
_entity_poly.pdbx_seq_one_letter_code
_entity_poly.pdbx_strand_id
1 'polypeptide(L)' 'MTVEMNQYQNISGVKKMGHRLGHEYQVTSLVLPRLKKYGFTHCLRCKAEITIGDWVRRTFGNIYHSRCFKRI' A
#
# COMPACT_ATOMS: atom_id res chain seq x y z
N MET A 1 26.04 9.40 22.41
CA MET A 1 24.80 8.59 22.40
C MET A 1 24.01 9.04 21.19
N THR A 2 24.15 8.33 20.08
CA THR A 2 23.69 8.75 18.75
C THR A 2 22.19 8.48 18.64
N VAL A 3 21.41 9.53 18.49
CA VAL A 3 19.95 9.45 18.32
C VAL A 3 19.68 8.95 16.90
N GLU A 4 19.32 7.68 16.76
CA GLU A 4 18.86 7.11 15.49
C GLU A 4 17.54 7.77 15.10
N MET A 5 17.63 8.74 14.18
CA MET A 5 16.49 9.41 13.61
C MET A 5 15.71 8.41 12.73
N ASN A 6 14.65 7.87 13.31
CA ASN A 6 13.68 6.97 12.70
C ASN A 6 13.11 7.60 11.41
N GLN A 7 13.66 7.22 10.25
CA GLN A 7 13.41 7.78 8.92
C GLN A 7 12.03 7.40 8.33
N TYR A 8 11.01 7.26 9.18
CA TYR A 8 9.64 6.85 8.85
C TYR A 8 8.69 8.03 8.53
N GLN A 9 9.19 9.25 8.34
CA GLN A 9 8.38 10.48 8.29
C GLN A 9 8.59 11.31 7.01
N ASN A 10 8.96 10.70 5.87
CA ASN A 10 8.93 11.40 4.58
C ASN A 10 7.97 10.75 3.59
N ILE A 11 6.69 10.77 3.97
CA ILE A 11 5.54 10.76 3.05
C ILE A 11 4.88 12.14 3.15
N SER A 12 5.66 13.19 2.92
CA SER A 12 5.18 14.57 2.85
C SER A 12 4.34 14.74 1.59
N GLY A 13 3.03 14.52 1.76
CA GLY A 13 2.01 14.56 0.73
C GLY A 13 0.69 13.93 1.17
N VAL A 14 0.69 13.14 2.26
CA VAL A 14 -0.54 12.52 2.76
C VAL A 14 -1.24 13.50 3.71
N LYS A 15 -2.22 14.25 3.19
CA LYS A 15 -3.25 14.89 4.03
C LYS A 15 -3.88 13.80 4.90
N LYS A 16 -3.52 13.76 6.19
CA LYS A 16 -4.18 12.89 7.18
C LYS A 16 -5.61 13.38 7.33
N MET A 17 -6.53 12.71 6.65
CA MET A 17 -7.97 12.92 6.81
C MET A 17 -8.58 11.58 7.24
N GLY A 18 -8.98 11.52 8.51
CA GLY A 18 -9.93 10.53 9.01
C GLY A 18 -9.40 9.10 9.21
N HIS A 19 -9.46 8.63 10.45
CA HIS A 19 -9.68 7.22 10.78
C HIS A 19 -10.70 6.57 9.81
N ARG A 20 -10.45 5.32 9.36
CA ARG A 20 -11.35 4.37 8.66
C ARG A 20 -11.34 4.20 7.12
N LEU A 21 -10.43 4.76 6.33
CA LEU A 21 -10.40 4.43 4.89
C LEU A 21 -8.99 4.09 4.40
N GLY A 22 -8.88 2.94 3.74
CA GLY A 22 -7.63 2.29 3.36
C GLY A 22 -6.57 3.19 2.75
N HIS A 23 -5.31 3.01 3.17
CA HIS A 23 -4.16 3.74 2.64
C HIS A 23 -3.86 3.29 1.21
N GLU A 24 -3.78 4.25 0.30
CA GLU A 24 -3.26 4.08 -1.05
C GLU A 24 -1.76 4.38 -1.07
N TYR A 25 -0.98 3.54 -1.75
CA TYR A 25 0.47 3.69 -1.89
C TYR A 25 0.96 2.99 -3.16
N GLN A 26 2.15 3.39 -3.65
CA GLN A 26 2.82 2.71 -4.74
C GLN A 26 3.67 1.54 -4.21
N VAL A 27 3.61 0.40 -4.89
CA VAL A 27 4.40 -0.78 -4.55
C VAL A 27 5.85 -0.57 -4.99
N THR A 28 6.77 -0.57 -4.04
CA THR A 28 8.22 -0.47 -4.30
C THR A 28 8.92 -1.80 -4.05
N SER A 29 10.19 -1.91 -4.44
CA SER A 29 11.03 -3.09 -4.19
C SER A 29 11.15 -3.45 -2.71
N LEU A 30 10.94 -2.50 -1.79
CA LEU A 30 10.93 -2.74 -0.34
C LEU A 30 9.57 -3.26 0.16
N VAL A 31 8.48 -2.87 -0.50
CA VAL A 31 7.11 -3.19 -0.09
C VAL A 31 6.65 -4.52 -0.66
N LEU A 32 7.01 -4.84 -1.91
CA LEU A 32 6.57 -6.07 -2.58
C LEU A 32 6.89 -7.35 -1.78
N PRO A 33 8.12 -7.56 -1.25
CA PRO A 33 8.43 -8.77 -0.49
C PRO A 33 7.57 -8.93 0.76
N ARG A 34 7.21 -7.82 1.42
CA ARG A 34 6.31 -7.83 2.58
C ARG A 34 4.89 -8.21 2.16
N LEU A 35 4.40 -7.68 1.04
CA LEU A 35 3.09 -8.07 0.52
C LEU A 35 3.03 -9.56 0.19
N LYS A 36 4.08 -10.11 -0.46
CA LYS A 36 4.18 -11.55 -0.73
C LYS A 36 4.19 -12.38 0.55
N LYS A 37 4.94 -11.97 1.58
CA LYS A 37 4.98 -12.65 2.89
C LYS A 37 3.60 -12.73 3.57
N TYR A 38 2.75 -11.71 3.39
CA TYR A 38 1.39 -11.68 3.95
C TYR A 38 0.31 -12.17 2.98
N GLY A 39 0.67 -12.76 1.83
CA GLY A 39 -0.30 -13.28 0.85
C GLY A 39 -1.02 -12.22 0.01
N PHE A 40 -0.58 -10.96 0.06
CA PHE A 40 -1.13 -9.85 -0.74
C PHE A 40 -0.48 -9.78 -2.13
N THR A 41 -0.56 -10.89 -2.86
CA THR A 41 0.10 -11.05 -4.17
C THR A 41 -0.77 -10.66 -5.34
N HIS A 42 -2.10 -10.68 -5.19
CA HIS A 42 -3.05 -10.40 -6.27
C HIS A 42 -4.07 -9.36 -5.83
N CYS A 43 -4.52 -8.55 -6.78
CA CYS A 43 -5.67 -7.68 -6.56
C CYS A 43 -6.94 -8.51 -6.39
N LEU A 44 -7.68 -8.31 -5.30
CA LEU A 44 -8.88 -9.10 -5.03
C LEU A 44 -9.95 -8.99 -6.12
N ARG A 45 -10.05 -7.82 -6.77
CA ARG A 45 -11.07 -7.51 -7.79
C ARG A 45 -10.72 -8.03 -9.17
N CYS A 46 -9.56 -7.65 -9.72
CA CYS A 46 -9.19 -8.01 -11.09
C CYS A 46 -8.35 -9.30 -11.19
N LYS A 47 -7.99 -9.91 -10.05
CA LYS A 47 -7.16 -11.12 -9.94
C LYS A 47 -5.76 -11.03 -10.56
N ALA A 48 -5.37 -9.90 -11.14
CA ALA A 48 -4.03 -9.65 -11.61
C ALA A 48 -3.02 -9.56 -10.45
N GLU A 49 -1.80 -10.02 -10.70
CA GLU A 49 -0.67 -9.92 -9.76
C GLU A 49 -0.36 -8.44 -9.45
N ILE A 50 0.01 -8.18 -8.19
CA ILE A 50 0.55 -6.90 -7.74
C ILE A 50 2.05 -6.89 -7.99
N THR A 51 2.51 -5.92 -8.76
CA THR A 51 3.90 -5.76 -9.19
C THR A 51 4.51 -4.45 -8.69
N ILE A 52 5.82 -4.29 -8.84
CA ILE A 52 6.50 -3.02 -8.50
C ILE A 52 6.02 -1.94 -9.47
N GLY A 53 5.71 -0.76 -8.92
CA GLY A 53 5.16 0.36 -9.67
C GLY A 53 3.63 0.45 -9.60
N ASP A 54 2.94 -0.63 -9.21
CA ASP A 54 1.49 -0.61 -9.06
C ASP A 54 1.04 0.32 -7.94
N TRP A 55 0.01 1.11 -8.23
CA TRP A 55 -0.72 1.87 -7.21
C TRP A 55 -1.78 0.96 -6.60
N VAL A 56 -1.67 0.72 -5.29
CA VAL A 56 -2.54 -0.20 -4.57
C VAL A 56 -3.16 0.47 -3.35
N ARG A 57 -4.31 -0.03 -2.94
CA ARG A 57 -5.04 0.41 -1.76
C ARG A 57 -5.35 -0.79 -0.89
N ARG A 58 -4.97 -0.72 0.39
CA ARG A 58 -5.28 -1.78 1.37
C ARG A 58 -6.49 -1.39 2.20
N THR A 59 -7.51 -2.24 2.21
CA THR A 59 -8.74 -2.01 2.99
C THR A 59 -9.28 -3.33 3.52
N PHE A 60 -9.72 -3.36 4.77
CA PHE A 60 -10.32 -4.54 5.44
C PHE A 60 -9.55 -5.85 5.16
N GLY A 61 -8.23 -5.85 5.37
CA GLY A 61 -7.41 -7.04 5.17
C GLY A 61 -7.27 -7.50 3.72
N ASN A 62 -7.65 -6.69 2.74
CA ASN A 62 -7.55 -6.99 1.30
C ASN A 62 -6.72 -5.92 0.58
N ILE A 63 -6.21 -6.28 -0.60
CA ILE A 63 -5.44 -5.38 -1.48
C ILE A 63 -6.10 -5.25 -2.85
N TYR A 64 -6.13 -4.02 -3.35
CA TYR A 64 -6.73 -3.67 -4.63
C TYR A 64 -5.78 -2.76 -5.41
N HIS A 65 -5.75 -2.85 -6.73
CA HIS A 65 -5.21 -1.75 -7.53
C HIS A 65 -6.07 -0.50 -7.30
N SER A 66 -5.46 0.68 -7.23
CA SER A 66 -6.15 1.97 -7.09
C SER A 66 -7.26 2.12 -8.15
N ARG A 67 -6.94 1.79 -9.42
CA ARG A 67 -7.91 1.76 -10.54
C ARG A 67 -9.07 0.80 -10.33
N CYS A 68 -8.85 -0.32 -9.63
CA CYS A 68 -9.88 -1.31 -9.34
C CYS A 68 -10.74 -0.91 -8.15
N PHE A 69 -10.23 -0.05 -7.26
CA PHE A 69 -11.00 0.43 -6.12
C PHE A 69 -11.97 1.56 -6.50
N LYS A 70 -11.60 2.45 -7.45
CA LYS A 70 -12.42 3.60 -7.90
C LYS A 70 -13.77 3.25 -8.56
N ARG A 71 -14.07 1.97 -8.80
CA ARG A 71 -15.34 1.49 -9.41
C ARG A 71 -16.27 0.77 -8.41
N ILE A 72 -16.13 1.04 -7.11
CA ILE A 72 -17.04 0.56 -6.05
C ILE A 72 -17.75 1.80 -5.51
#